data_AF-A0A1M5S7Q3-F1
#
_entry.id   AF-A0A1M5S7Q3-F1
#
_cell.length_a   1.000
_cell.length_b   1.000
_cell.length_c   1.000
_cell.angle_alpha   90.00
_cell.angle_beta   90.00
_cell.angle_gamma   90.00
#
_symmetry.space_group_name_H-M   'P 1'
#
loop_
_entity.id
_entity.type
_entity.pdbx_description
1 polymer ?
#
loop_
_entity_poly.entity_id
_entity_poly.type
_entity_poly.pdbx_seq_one_letter_code
_entity_poly.pdbx_strand_id
1 'polypeptide(L)' 'MKKVPIGISDFKKLITENYYYVDKSLFIKEIIDDGSEVILLPRPRRFGKTLNMSML' A
#
# COMPACT_ATOMS: atom_id res chain seq x y z
N MET A 1 19.49 4.30 -9.12
CA MET A 1 18.03 4.43 -9.33
C MET A 1 17.33 3.21 -8.74
N LYS A 2 16.26 3.40 -7.96
CA LYS A 2 15.45 2.28 -7.47
C LYS A 2 14.59 1.73 -8.62
N LYS A 3 14.40 0.40 -8.69
CA LYS A 3 13.58 -0.24 -9.73
C LYS A 3 12.09 0.00 -9.46
N VAL A 4 11.29 0.16 -10.51
CA VAL A 4 9.83 0.22 -10.38
C VAL A 4 9.27 -1.20 -10.17
N PRO A 5 8.48 -1.45 -9.11
CA PRO A 5 7.99 -2.78 -8.78
C PRO A 5 6.78 -3.17 -9.62
N ILE A 6 7.00 -3.58 -10.86
CA ILE A 6 5.94 -4.05 -11.74
C ILE A 6 5.46 -5.42 -11.25
N GLY A 7 4.20 -5.52 -10.84
CA GLY A 7 3.59 -6.77 -10.40
C GLY A 7 3.99 -7.23 -8.99
N ILE A 8 4.76 -6.44 -8.24
CA ILE A 8 5.12 -6.73 -6.85
C ILE A 8 4.21 -5.90 -5.94
N SER A 9 3.46 -6.56 -5.05
CA SER A 9 2.59 -5.91 -4.07
C SER A 9 2.91 -6.32 -2.62
N ASP A 10 3.99 -7.07 -2.41
CA ASP A 10 4.45 -7.47 -1.09
C ASP A 10 5.40 -6.40 -0.52
N PHE A 11 4.99 -5.76 0.57
CA PHE A 11 5.74 -4.65 1.17
C PHE A 11 7.12 -5.08 1.67
N LYS A 12 7.21 -6.26 2.30
CA LYS A 12 8.49 -6.79 2.79
C LYS A 12 9.51 -6.91 1.66
N LYS A 13 9.11 -7.51 0.53
CA LYS A 13 9.93 -7.64 -0.67
C LYS A 13 10.35 -6.28 -1.23
N LEU A 14 9.43 -5.30 -1.24
CA LEU A 14 9.75 -3.93 -1.69
C LEU A 14 10.88 -3.31 -0.88
N ILE A 15 10.83 -3.45 0.45
CA ILE A 15 11.84 -2.90 1.36
C ILE A 15 13.15 -3.68 1.24
N THR A 16 13.12 -5.01 1.30
CA THR A 16 14.34 -5.84 1.29
C THR A 16 15.10 -5.75 -0.03
N GLU A 17 14.39 -5.65 -1.16
CA GLU A 17 15.01 -5.53 -2.49
C GLU A 17 15.19 -4.06 -2.95
N ASN A 18 14.89 -3.10 -2.08
CA ASN A 18 15.07 -1.66 -2.31
C ASN A 18 14.37 -1.13 -3.58
N TYR A 19 13.12 -1.54 -3.80
CA TYR A 19 12.28 -1.01 -4.88
C TYR A 19 11.78 0.41 -4.60
N TYR A 20 11.38 1.08 -5.67
CA TYR A 20 10.64 2.34 -5.59
C TYR A 20 9.22 2.07 -5.13
N TYR A 21 8.74 2.75 -4.10
CA TYR A 21 7.33 2.73 -3.71
C TYR A 21 6.94 4.09 -3.15
N VAL A 22 5.64 4.37 -3.16
CA VAL A 22 5.09 5.57 -2.52
C VAL A 22 4.61 5.17 -1.13
N ASP A 23 5.18 5.82 -0.12
CA ASP A 23 4.73 5.63 1.26
C ASP A 23 3.31 6.16 1.44
N LYS A 24 2.44 5.32 2.01
CA LYS A 24 1.03 5.58 2.30
C LYS A 24 0.70 5.35 3.76
N SER A 25 1.69 5.28 4.65
CA SER A 25 1.47 5.05 6.08
C SER A 25 0.51 6.07 6.71
N LEU A 26 0.56 7.35 6.30
CA LEU A 26 -0.39 8.36 6.80
C LEU A 26 -1.84 8.08 6.36
N PHE A 27 -2.05 7.68 5.10
CA PHE A 27 -3.37 7.29 4.61
C PHE A 27 -3.90 6.03 5.31
N ILE A 28 -3.02 5.05 5.54
CA ILE A 28 -3.38 3.84 6.28
C ILE A 28 -3.74 4.20 7.73
N LYS A 29 -2.99 5.09 8.36
CA LYS A 29 -3.30 5.61 9.70
C LYS A 29 -4.67 6.30 9.73
N GLU A 30 -4.99 7.16 8.78
CA GLU A 30 -6.31 7.79 8.67
C GLU A 30 -7.44 6.76 8.56
N ILE A 31 -7.25 5.68 7.80
CA ILE A 31 -8.22 4.58 7.68
C ILE A 31 -8.39 3.83 9.00
N ILE A 32 -7.30 3.55 9.72
CA ILE A 32 -7.35 2.84 11.01
C ILE A 32 -8.02 3.73 12.08
N ASP A 33 -7.69 5.02 12.10
CA ASP A 33 -8.18 5.98 13.08
C ASP A 33 -9.66 6.38 12.84
N ASP A 34 -10.21 6.16 11.64
CA ASP A 34 -11.60 6.45 11.28
C ASP A 34 -12.63 5.68 12.14
N GLY A 35 -12.27 4.48 12.62
CA GLY A 35 -13.10 3.70 13.54
C GLY A 35 -14.33 3.03 12.91
N SER A 36 -14.53 3.14 11.60
CA SER A 36 -15.57 2.38 10.88
C SER A 36 -15.33 0.87 10.93
N GLU A 37 -16.38 0.09 11.19
CA GLU A 37 -16.32 -1.38 11.17
C GLU A 37 -15.99 -1.92 9.77
N VAL A 38 -16.45 -1.24 8.72
CA VAL A 38 -16.21 -1.60 7.32
C VAL A 38 -15.92 -0.35 6.50
N ILE A 39 -14.78 -0.34 5.80
CA ILE A 39 -14.40 0.73 4.88
C ILE A 39 -14.40 0.19 3.43
N LEU A 40 -15.32 0.70 2.62
CA LEU A 40 -15.35 0.42 1.18
C LEU A 40 -14.32 1.30 0.47
N LEU A 41 -13.19 0.71 0.08
CA LEU A 41 -12.30 1.36 -0.88
C LEU A 41 -12.89 1.15 -2.29
N PRO A 42 -13.41 2.18 -3.01
CA PRO A 42 -13.98 2.04 -4.36
C PRO A 42 -12.93 1.51 -5.35
N ARG A 43 -13.25 1.23 -6.62
CA ARG A 43 -12.34 0.50 -7.54
C ARG A 43 -11.48 1.39 -8.48
N PRO A 44 -10.61 2.32 -8.02
CA PRO A 44 -9.60 2.88 -8.89
C PRO A 44 -8.56 1.80 -9.21
N ARG A 45 -8.37 1.51 -10.51
CA ARG A 45 -7.33 0.59 -10.98
C ARG A 45 -5.96 1.11 -10.56
N ARG A 46 -5.07 0.19 -10.16
CA ARG A 46 -3.67 0.48 -9.79
C ARG A 46 -3.49 1.46 -8.61
N PHE A 47 -4.51 1.63 -7.77
CA PHE A 47 -4.39 2.42 -6.54
C PHE A 47 -3.49 1.77 -5.47
N GLY A 48 -3.00 0.55 -5.68
CA GLY A 48 -2.12 -0.13 -4.74
C GLY A 48 -2.84 -0.68 -3.51
N LYS A 49 -4.13 -1.02 -3.62
CA LYS A 49 -4.92 -1.63 -2.53
C LYS A 49 -4.23 -2.85 -1.92
N THR A 50 -3.76 -3.78 -2.77
CA THR A 50 -3.04 -4.98 -2.33
C THR A 50 -1.75 -4.63 -1.59
N LEU A 51 -1.00 -3.65 -2.10
CA LEU A 51 0.19 -3.16 -1.43
C LEU A 51 -0.14 -2.56 -0.06
N ASN A 52 -1.16 -1.71 0.03
CA ASN A 52 -1.60 -1.13 1.29
C ASN A 52 -1.97 -2.20 2.32
N MET A 53 -2.65 -3.28 1.90
CA MET A 53 -2.97 -4.41 2.79
C MET A 53 -1.72 -5.15 3.28
N SER A 54 -0.64 -5.19 2.49
CA SER A 54 0.64 -5.79 2.90
C SER A 54 1.48 -4.86 3.81
N MET A 55 1.13 -3.58 3.88
CA MET A 55 1.79 -2.59 4.74
C MET A 55 1.20 -2.55 6.16
N LEU A 56 0.00 -3.10 6.35
CA LEU A 56 -0.62 -3.38 7.65
C LEU A 56 0.12 -4.52 8.36
#